data_AF-A0AA35RSQ7-F1
#
_entry.id   AF-A0AA35RSQ7-F1
#
_cell.length_a   1.000
_cell.length_b   1.000
_cell.length_c   1.000
_cell.angle_alpha   90.00
_cell.angle_beta   90.00
_cell.angle_gamma   90.00
#
_symmetry.space_group_name_H-M   'P 1'
#
loop_
_entity.id
_entity.type
_entity.pdbx_description
1 polymer ?
#
loop_
_entity_poly.entity_id
_entity_poly.type
_entity_poly.pdbx_seq_one_letter_code
_entity_poly.pdbx_strand_id
1 'polypeptide(L)'
;MLRFLLLFTAAFCVSSSSRASPGSKCLHVNNSTHRIVDTDGRERYFHGVNVVVKGPPWLPELQEFDPLKSFVEKDMQTLQELGLNAIRYGMMWPGAEPEKGVFNETYFTLSEDLINTAGSYGIYTLLDMHQDVLSDKFCGEGIPDWAVDTGNAKGFPYPVDEPYKVDPTTGYPTPEDCAKHAWADYQFAEASSAAYQNLYNNSNGLLTSWANFWGKVAQVFADNEYILGYELINEPWAGDIYDHPKLLIPGVADEDVLAPAYEVLNKEIRKYDECHSVYFESVTWDELTVGFKQPPGGFAYANRSVLSYHFYTPPQISADITFAERQKDLERLKCAGFLTEFEIGLPDYKTMADTDEYLQVYIIVLMKNNTCLNRLVLLLIITVVVGVGIQTVCSQDCELTLYLCCTV
;
A
#
# COMPACT_ATOMS: atom_id res chain seq x y z
N MET A 1 38.51 -55.17 -39.78
CA MET A 1 38.14 -53.75 -39.69
C MET A 1 36.62 -53.66 -39.57
N LEU A 2 36.09 -53.57 -38.35
CA LEU A 2 34.65 -53.43 -38.08
C LEU A 2 34.42 -52.01 -37.58
N ARG A 3 33.72 -51.18 -38.35
CA ARG A 3 33.35 -49.81 -37.96
C ARG A 3 32.12 -49.88 -37.05
N PHE A 4 32.25 -49.41 -35.81
CA PHE A 4 31.11 -49.13 -34.94
C PHE A 4 30.53 -47.77 -35.31
N LEU A 5 29.24 -47.74 -35.66
CA LEU A 5 28.45 -46.52 -35.84
C LEU A 5 27.75 -46.25 -34.50
N LEU A 6 28.12 -45.18 -33.79
CA LEU A 6 27.37 -44.67 -32.64
C LEU A 6 26.22 -43.79 -33.15
N LEU A 7 24.99 -44.25 -32.95
CA LEU A 7 23.77 -43.47 -33.12
C LEU A 7 23.53 -42.65 -31.85
N PHE A 8 23.68 -41.33 -31.93
CA PHE A 8 23.19 -40.39 -30.92
C PHE A 8 21.68 -40.21 -31.11
N THR A 9 20.88 -40.77 -30.22
CA THR A 9 19.45 -40.41 -30.09
C THR A 9 19.34 -39.11 -29.29
N ALA A 10 19.03 -38.01 -29.97
CA ALA A 10 18.62 -36.77 -29.32
C ALA A 10 17.23 -36.97 -28.70
N ALA A 11 17.18 -37.04 -27.36
CA ALA A 11 15.92 -37.01 -26.63
C ALA A 11 15.39 -35.57 -26.65
N PHE A 12 14.40 -35.31 -27.50
CA PHE A 12 13.58 -34.10 -27.39
C PHE A 12 12.75 -34.22 -26.11
N CYS A 13 13.13 -33.50 -25.06
CA CYS A 13 12.22 -33.19 -23.96
C CYS A 13 11.14 -32.26 -24.51
N VAL A 14 10.02 -32.84 -24.95
CA VAL A 14 8.78 -32.08 -25.08
C VAL A 14 8.31 -31.81 -23.66
N SER A 15 8.55 -30.60 -23.15
CA SER A 15 7.91 -30.13 -21.93
C SER A 15 6.41 -30.05 -22.21
N SER A 16 5.68 -31.09 -21.81
CA SER A 16 4.23 -31.01 -21.75
C SER A 16 3.89 -29.94 -20.72
N SER A 17 3.37 -28.80 -21.16
CA SER A 17 2.71 -27.85 -20.28
C SER A 17 1.50 -28.58 -19.70
N SER A 18 1.66 -29.20 -18.53
CA SER A 18 0.55 -29.65 -17.73
C SER A 18 -0.26 -28.41 -17.39
N ARG A 19 -1.45 -28.28 -18.00
CA ARG A 19 -2.47 -27.37 -17.47
C ARG A 19 -2.66 -27.73 -16.01
N ALA A 20 -2.27 -26.82 -15.13
CA ALA A 20 -2.50 -26.93 -13.70
C ALA A 20 -3.99 -27.23 -13.46
N SER A 21 -4.24 -28.17 -12.56
CA SER A 21 -5.57 -28.44 -12.02
C SER A 21 -6.08 -27.18 -11.29
N PRO A 22 -7.39 -26.87 -11.28
CA PRO A 22 -7.92 -25.71 -10.58
C PRO A 22 -7.86 -25.92 -9.06
N GLY A 23 -6.67 -25.74 -8.48
CA GLY A 23 -6.42 -25.70 -7.06
C GLY A 23 -5.88 -24.33 -6.71
N SER A 24 -6.63 -23.57 -5.91
CA SER A 24 -6.26 -22.28 -5.28
C SER A 24 -5.59 -21.28 -6.24
N LYS A 25 -6.32 -20.33 -6.82
CA LYS A 25 -5.76 -19.28 -7.69
C LYS A 25 -4.88 -18.25 -6.98
N CYS A 26 -4.95 -18.17 -5.65
CA CYS A 26 -4.42 -17.03 -4.92
C CYS A 26 -2.96 -17.22 -4.48
N LEU A 27 -2.28 -16.09 -4.40
CA LEU A 27 -0.99 -15.98 -3.72
C LEU A 27 -1.18 -16.36 -2.25
N HIS A 28 -0.18 -17.01 -1.66
CA HIS A 28 -0.15 -17.31 -0.24
C HIS A 28 1.23 -16.99 0.33
N VAL A 29 1.32 -16.94 1.65
CA VAL A 29 2.59 -16.78 2.37
C VAL A 29 3.13 -18.15 2.74
N ASN A 30 4.40 -18.39 2.41
CA ASN A 30 5.13 -19.52 2.95
C ASN A 30 5.65 -19.14 4.35
N ASN A 31 5.02 -19.67 5.40
CA ASN A 31 5.37 -19.36 6.79
C ASN A 31 6.80 -19.77 7.21
N SER A 32 7.54 -20.51 6.39
CA SER A 32 8.93 -20.88 6.68
C SER A 32 9.93 -19.93 6.01
N THR A 33 9.62 -19.43 4.82
CA THR A 33 10.49 -18.48 4.10
C THR A 33 10.05 -17.03 4.27
N HIS A 34 8.84 -16.81 4.79
CA HIS A 34 8.21 -15.50 4.96
C HIS A 34 8.03 -14.75 3.64
N ARG A 35 7.90 -15.51 2.53
CA ARG A 35 7.74 -14.98 1.17
C ARG A 35 6.34 -15.23 0.63
N ILE A 36 5.91 -14.32 -0.24
CA ILE A 36 4.69 -14.50 -1.04
C ILE A 36 5.02 -15.47 -2.16
N VAL A 37 4.20 -16.51 -2.29
CA VAL A 37 4.36 -17.59 -3.26
C VAL A 37 3.09 -17.76 -4.07
N ASP A 38 3.26 -18.09 -5.34
CA ASP A 38 2.14 -18.46 -6.19
C ASP A 38 1.77 -19.94 -6.09
N THR A 39 0.78 -20.30 -6.88
CA THR A 39 0.13 -21.61 -6.88
C THR A 39 1.03 -22.71 -7.44
N ASP A 40 2.06 -22.34 -8.21
CA ASP A 40 3.11 -23.22 -8.72
C ASP A 40 4.27 -23.36 -7.71
N GLY A 41 4.21 -22.67 -6.57
CA GLY A 41 5.25 -22.66 -5.54
C GLY A 41 6.43 -21.75 -5.84
N ARG A 42 6.30 -20.81 -6.78
CA ARG A 42 7.34 -19.82 -7.07
C ARG A 42 7.22 -18.66 -6.09
N GLU A 43 8.34 -18.20 -5.56
CA GLU A 43 8.39 -16.92 -4.84
C GLU A 43 8.15 -15.77 -5.81
N ARG A 44 7.33 -14.80 -5.38
CA ARG A 44 6.88 -13.68 -6.21
C ARG A 44 7.34 -12.38 -5.58
N TYR A 45 8.02 -11.59 -6.40
CA TYR A 45 8.48 -10.25 -6.04
C TYR A 45 7.62 -9.21 -6.75
N PHE A 46 7.12 -8.26 -5.98
CA PHE A 46 6.20 -7.23 -6.44
C PHE A 46 6.87 -5.86 -6.33
N HIS A 47 7.11 -5.23 -7.47
CA HIS A 47 7.68 -3.89 -7.56
C HIS A 47 6.69 -2.98 -8.28
N GLY A 48 6.34 -1.87 -7.65
CA GLY A 48 5.20 -1.08 -8.10
C GLY A 48 5.21 0.39 -7.73
N VAL A 49 4.08 1.05 -7.97
CA VAL A 49 3.84 2.46 -7.66
C VAL A 49 2.50 2.67 -6.94
N ASN A 50 2.40 3.73 -6.15
CA ASN A 50 1.14 4.17 -5.55
C ASN A 50 0.23 4.85 -6.59
N VAL A 51 -1.02 4.42 -6.65
CA VAL A 51 -2.11 5.00 -7.45
C VAL A 51 -3.24 5.40 -6.49
N VAL A 52 -3.03 6.51 -5.80
CA VAL A 52 -3.97 7.06 -4.81
C VAL A 52 -4.49 8.41 -5.28
N VAL A 53 -5.80 8.62 -5.14
CA VAL A 53 -6.47 9.91 -5.40
C VAL A 53 -7.23 10.33 -4.14
N LYS A 54 -6.69 11.36 -3.47
CA LYS A 54 -7.05 11.82 -2.13
C LYS A 54 -8.19 12.84 -2.10
N GLY A 55 -8.99 12.92 -3.17
CA GLY A 55 -10.14 13.82 -3.24
C GLY A 55 -11.19 13.32 -4.23
N PRO A 56 -12.42 13.87 -4.20
CA PRO A 56 -13.48 13.44 -5.10
C PRO A 56 -13.08 13.62 -6.58
N PRO A 57 -13.39 12.66 -7.46
CA PRO A 57 -14.27 11.50 -7.26
C PRO A 57 -13.58 10.24 -6.70
N TRP A 58 -12.40 10.37 -6.10
CA TRP A 58 -11.60 9.28 -5.50
C TRP A 58 -11.09 8.23 -6.50
N LEU A 59 -11.15 8.58 -7.79
CA LEU A 59 -10.66 7.80 -8.92
C LEU A 59 -9.64 8.63 -9.69
N PRO A 60 -8.61 8.01 -10.29
CA PRO A 60 -7.75 8.69 -11.25
C PRO A 60 -8.53 9.06 -12.51
N GLU A 61 -7.93 9.86 -13.39
CA GLU A 61 -8.45 10.03 -14.75
C GLU A 61 -8.35 8.69 -15.50
N LEU A 62 -9.48 8.23 -16.06
CA LEU A 62 -9.64 6.89 -16.63
C LEU A 62 -9.75 6.90 -18.17
N GLN A 63 -9.83 8.07 -18.80
CA GLN A 63 -10.12 8.18 -20.23
C GLN A 63 -8.93 8.69 -21.02
N GLU A 64 -8.29 9.75 -20.54
CA GLU A 64 -7.18 10.41 -21.23
C GLU A 64 -5.89 10.30 -20.41
N PHE A 65 -4.78 10.13 -21.11
CA PHE A 65 -3.47 10.14 -20.47
C PHE A 65 -3.15 11.56 -19.95
N ASP A 66 -2.95 11.66 -18.64
CA ASP A 66 -2.46 12.84 -17.94
C ASP A 66 -1.31 12.41 -17.01
N PRO A 67 -0.11 12.98 -17.15
CA PRO A 67 1.08 12.52 -16.44
C PRO A 67 1.00 12.66 -14.91
N LEU A 68 0.00 13.36 -14.38
CA LEU A 68 -0.20 13.58 -12.95
C LEU A 68 -1.45 12.88 -12.42
N LYS A 69 -2.51 12.82 -13.24
CA LYS A 69 -3.86 12.47 -12.78
C LYS A 69 -4.35 11.12 -13.30
N SER A 70 -3.83 10.63 -14.42
CA SER A 70 -4.39 9.43 -15.04
C SER A 70 -3.87 8.14 -14.45
N PHE A 71 -4.66 7.09 -14.67
CA PHE A 71 -4.18 5.72 -14.65
C PHE A 71 -4.90 4.94 -15.75
N VAL A 72 -4.44 5.13 -16.98
CA VAL A 72 -5.02 4.54 -18.21
C VAL A 72 -4.08 3.48 -18.81
N GLU A 73 -4.50 2.83 -19.90
CA GLU A 73 -3.67 1.83 -20.60
C GLU A 73 -2.25 2.34 -20.91
N LYS A 74 -2.09 3.63 -21.22
CA LYS A 74 -0.76 4.19 -21.49
C LYS A 74 0.14 4.17 -20.25
N ASP A 75 -0.40 4.42 -19.06
CA ASP A 75 0.32 4.31 -17.79
C ASP A 75 0.70 2.84 -17.52
N MET A 76 -0.24 1.92 -17.71
CA MET A 76 -0.05 0.48 -17.51
C MET A 76 1.01 -0.10 -18.46
N GLN A 77 0.99 0.29 -19.74
CA GLN A 77 2.03 -0.06 -20.72
C GLN A 77 3.39 0.44 -20.27
N THR A 78 3.45 1.66 -19.73
CA THR A 78 4.69 2.24 -19.23
C THR A 78 5.21 1.45 -18.02
N LEU A 79 4.36 1.09 -17.06
CA LEU A 79 4.75 0.23 -15.93
C LEU A 79 5.26 -1.14 -16.39
N GLN A 80 4.58 -1.76 -17.36
CA GLN A 80 5.00 -3.04 -17.95
C GLN A 80 6.36 -2.92 -18.65
N GLU A 81 6.59 -1.87 -19.44
CA GLU A 81 7.87 -1.61 -20.12
C GLU A 81 9.04 -1.42 -19.14
N LEU A 82 8.76 -0.92 -17.94
CA LEU A 82 9.73 -0.78 -16.85
C LEU A 82 9.95 -2.06 -16.04
N GLY A 83 9.16 -3.11 -16.30
CA GLY A 83 9.17 -4.35 -15.53
C GLY A 83 8.48 -4.25 -14.16
N LEU A 84 7.70 -3.20 -13.92
CA LEU A 84 6.88 -3.07 -12.71
C LEU A 84 5.61 -3.92 -12.86
N ASN A 85 5.23 -4.60 -11.80
CA ASN A 85 4.19 -5.63 -11.81
C ASN A 85 3.18 -5.49 -10.66
N ALA A 86 3.19 -4.35 -9.97
CA ALA A 86 2.25 -4.07 -8.90
C ALA A 86 1.84 -2.59 -8.86
N ILE A 87 0.65 -2.34 -8.31
CA ILE A 87 0.21 -1.02 -7.85
C ILE A 87 -0.39 -1.12 -6.46
N ARG A 88 -0.23 -0.07 -5.65
CA ARG A 88 -1.00 0.17 -4.42
C ARG A 88 -2.10 1.14 -4.77
N TYR A 89 -3.32 0.64 -4.86
CA TYR A 89 -4.48 1.40 -5.32
C TYR A 89 -5.30 1.87 -4.12
N GLY A 90 -5.50 3.19 -4.03
CA GLY A 90 -6.30 3.80 -2.97
C GLY A 90 -7.78 3.44 -3.11
N MET A 91 -8.23 2.46 -2.33
CA MET A 91 -9.62 2.08 -2.13
C MET A 91 -10.23 3.01 -1.07
N MET A 92 -10.55 4.24 -1.47
CA MET A 92 -10.96 5.31 -0.57
C MET A 92 -12.35 5.01 0.02
N TRP A 93 -12.46 4.96 1.35
CA TRP A 93 -13.74 4.74 2.04
C TRP A 93 -14.83 5.76 1.65
N PRO A 94 -14.60 7.09 1.55
CA PRO A 94 -15.62 8.03 1.07
C PRO A 94 -16.03 7.81 -0.39
N GLY A 95 -15.18 7.20 -1.21
CA GLY A 95 -15.54 6.81 -2.58
C GLY A 95 -16.45 5.58 -2.59
N ALA A 96 -16.15 4.60 -1.74
CA ALA A 96 -16.84 3.32 -1.64
C ALA A 96 -18.18 3.39 -0.88
N GLU A 97 -18.25 4.14 0.22
CA GLU A 97 -19.41 4.27 1.11
C GLU A 97 -19.67 5.76 1.45
N PRO A 98 -20.13 6.57 0.48
CA PRO A 98 -20.30 8.01 0.66
C PRO A 98 -21.33 8.37 1.75
N GLU A 99 -22.33 7.51 1.99
CA GLU A 99 -23.28 7.63 3.10
C GLU A 99 -23.30 6.31 3.89
N LYS A 100 -23.53 6.40 5.21
CA LYS A 100 -23.53 5.21 6.10
C LYS A 100 -24.47 4.11 5.60
N GLY A 101 -23.91 2.96 5.25
CA GLY A 101 -24.61 1.79 4.74
C GLY A 101 -25.00 1.86 3.26
N VAL A 102 -24.62 2.91 2.53
CA VAL A 102 -24.93 3.10 1.11
C VAL A 102 -23.63 3.02 0.30
N PHE A 103 -23.40 1.85 -0.28
CA PHE A 103 -22.22 1.59 -1.11
C PHE A 103 -22.39 2.10 -2.54
N ASN A 104 -21.32 2.69 -3.07
CA ASN A 104 -21.26 3.25 -4.42
C ASN A 104 -20.84 2.17 -5.44
N GLU A 105 -21.83 1.46 -5.99
CA GLU A 105 -21.56 0.39 -6.97
C GLU A 105 -20.86 0.90 -8.25
N THR A 106 -21.02 2.18 -8.61
CA THR A 106 -20.30 2.78 -9.74
C THR A 106 -18.80 2.87 -9.44
N TYR A 107 -18.43 3.27 -8.22
CA TYR A 107 -17.03 3.31 -7.79
C TYR A 107 -16.38 1.93 -7.83
N PHE A 108 -17.08 0.89 -7.32
CA PHE A 108 -16.61 -0.49 -7.37
C PHE A 108 -16.46 -1.00 -8.81
N THR A 109 -17.44 -0.71 -9.68
CA THR A 109 -17.39 -1.14 -11.09
C THR A 109 -16.20 -0.53 -11.82
N LEU A 110 -15.99 0.78 -11.68
CA LEU A 110 -14.86 1.47 -12.31
C LEU A 110 -13.51 1.02 -11.74
N SER A 111 -13.45 0.73 -10.45
CA SER A 111 -12.25 0.17 -9.80
C SER A 111 -11.94 -1.22 -10.34
N GLU A 112 -12.95 -2.09 -10.46
CA GLU A 112 -12.79 -3.44 -11.01
C GLU A 112 -12.34 -3.42 -12.47
N ASP A 113 -12.91 -2.54 -13.30
CA ASP A 113 -12.47 -2.36 -14.70
C ASP A 113 -11.00 -1.91 -14.77
N LEU A 114 -10.58 -0.94 -13.95
CA LEU A 114 -9.20 -0.49 -13.86
C LEU A 114 -8.27 -1.65 -13.45
N ILE A 115 -8.64 -2.41 -12.42
CA ILE A 115 -7.84 -3.52 -11.89
C ILE A 115 -7.70 -4.64 -12.93
N ASN A 116 -8.80 -5.00 -13.61
CA ASN A 116 -8.77 -6.01 -14.65
C ASN A 116 -7.93 -5.57 -15.85
N THR A 117 -7.99 -4.28 -16.21
CA THR A 117 -7.15 -3.72 -17.27
C THR A 117 -5.68 -3.76 -16.87
N ALA A 118 -5.33 -3.33 -15.66
CA ALA A 118 -3.96 -3.44 -15.13
C ALA A 118 -3.47 -4.90 -15.09
N GLY A 119 -4.34 -5.83 -14.67
CA GLY A 119 -4.09 -7.26 -14.67
C GLY A 119 -3.74 -7.82 -16.05
N SER A 120 -4.37 -7.32 -17.12
CA SER A 120 -4.03 -7.71 -18.50
C SER A 120 -2.63 -7.29 -18.93
N TYR A 121 -2.03 -6.32 -18.24
CA TYR A 121 -0.62 -5.91 -18.38
C TYR A 121 0.32 -6.64 -17.41
N GLY A 122 -0.17 -7.60 -16.62
CA GLY A 122 0.61 -8.34 -15.62
C GLY A 122 0.85 -7.56 -14.33
N ILE A 123 0.03 -6.53 -14.07
CA ILE A 123 0.14 -5.67 -12.90
C ILE A 123 -0.89 -6.09 -11.86
N TYR A 124 -0.42 -6.51 -10.69
CA TYR A 124 -1.27 -6.87 -9.55
C TYR A 124 -1.64 -5.64 -8.72
N THR A 125 -2.75 -5.69 -7.99
CA THR A 125 -3.26 -4.57 -7.21
C THR A 125 -3.35 -4.91 -5.73
N LEU A 126 -2.67 -4.15 -4.88
CA LEU A 126 -2.93 -4.06 -3.45
C LEU A 126 -4.02 -3.00 -3.23
N LEU A 127 -5.14 -3.38 -2.61
CA LEU A 127 -6.20 -2.42 -2.26
C LEU A 127 -5.90 -1.82 -0.90
N ASP A 128 -5.68 -0.52 -0.86
CA ASP A 128 -5.28 0.23 0.32
C ASP A 128 -6.41 1.16 0.77
N MET A 129 -6.90 0.99 2.00
CA MET A 129 -7.78 1.98 2.60
C MET A 129 -6.95 3.18 3.06
N HIS A 130 -6.69 4.06 2.11
CA HIS A 130 -5.82 5.20 2.32
C HIS A 130 -6.48 6.27 3.19
N GLN A 131 -5.68 6.87 4.06
CA GLN A 131 -6.06 8.03 4.87
C GLN A 131 -4.80 8.78 5.31
N ASP A 132 -4.95 10.09 5.49
CA ASP A 132 -3.97 10.95 6.12
C ASP A 132 -4.73 11.84 7.09
N VAL A 133 -4.34 11.85 8.36
CA VAL A 133 -5.04 12.61 9.42
C VAL A 133 -6.56 12.33 9.43
N LEU A 134 -6.95 11.11 9.09
CA LEU A 134 -8.31 10.57 9.10
C LEU A 134 -9.29 11.16 8.07
N SER A 135 -9.42 12.48 7.93
CA SER A 135 -10.56 13.11 7.23
C SER A 135 -10.31 14.56 6.86
N ASP A 136 -11.03 15.06 5.84
CA ASP A 136 -11.10 16.48 5.46
C ASP A 136 -11.46 17.40 6.64
N LYS A 137 -12.19 16.89 7.63
CA LYS A 137 -12.49 17.61 8.89
C LYS A 137 -11.24 18.01 9.68
N PHE A 138 -10.12 17.33 9.44
CA PHE A 138 -8.85 17.54 10.13
C PHE A 138 -7.73 17.93 9.15
N CYS A 139 -8.08 18.58 8.03
CA CYS A 139 -7.11 18.96 6.99
C CYS A 139 -6.36 17.77 6.35
N GLY A 140 -6.99 16.59 6.36
CA GLY A 140 -6.49 15.39 5.71
C GLY A 140 -7.57 14.73 4.84
N GLU A 141 -7.58 13.39 4.79
CA GLU A 141 -8.44 12.62 3.90
C GLU A 141 -8.61 11.16 4.38
N GLY A 142 -9.60 10.45 3.83
CA GLY A 142 -9.64 8.97 3.87
C GLY A 142 -10.87 8.34 4.52
N ILE A 143 -11.43 8.95 5.56
CA ILE A 143 -12.65 8.49 6.24
C ILE A 143 -13.82 9.42 5.92
N PRO A 144 -15.00 8.89 5.56
CA PRO A 144 -16.16 9.71 5.25
C PRO A 144 -16.66 10.46 6.48
N ASP A 145 -17.20 11.66 6.25
CA ASP A 145 -17.68 12.56 7.30
C ASP A 145 -18.62 11.95 8.34
N TRP A 146 -19.48 11.03 7.89
CA TRP A 146 -20.45 10.36 8.75
C TRP A 146 -19.80 9.37 9.73
N ALA A 147 -18.55 8.96 9.45
CA ALA A 147 -17.76 8.05 10.26
C ALA A 147 -16.75 8.78 11.17
N VAL A 148 -16.77 10.11 11.20
CA VAL A 148 -15.91 10.91 12.10
C VAL A 148 -16.67 11.33 13.34
N ASP A 149 -16.21 10.85 14.51
CA ASP A 149 -16.77 11.19 15.82
C ASP A 149 -15.67 11.68 16.76
N THR A 150 -15.64 12.98 17.04
CA THR A 150 -14.67 13.61 17.95
C THR A 150 -15.08 13.55 19.41
N GLY A 151 -16.26 13.00 19.73
CA GLY A 151 -16.83 13.02 21.07
C GLY A 151 -16.87 14.43 21.67
N ASN A 152 -16.24 14.59 22.84
CA ASN A 152 -16.15 15.87 23.56
C ASN A 152 -14.81 16.61 23.37
N ALA A 153 -13.99 16.21 22.40
CA ALA A 153 -12.71 16.85 22.14
C ALA A 153 -12.87 18.35 21.86
N LYS A 154 -11.85 19.13 22.18
CA LYS A 154 -11.80 20.54 21.78
C LYS A 154 -11.78 20.69 20.26
N GLY A 155 -12.16 21.88 19.79
CA GLY A 155 -12.20 22.17 18.35
C GLY A 155 -10.84 21.98 17.68
N PHE A 156 -10.85 21.34 16.51
CA PHE A 156 -9.66 21.16 15.68
C PHE A 156 -9.05 22.52 15.26
N PRO A 157 -7.71 22.70 15.28
CA PRO A 157 -6.66 21.70 15.55
C PRO A 157 -6.06 21.78 16.96
N TYR A 158 -6.80 22.23 17.98
CA TYR A 158 -6.24 22.35 19.32
C TYR A 158 -5.60 21.02 19.80
N PRO A 159 -4.42 21.04 20.46
CA PRO A 159 -3.61 22.19 20.88
C PRO A 159 -2.53 22.63 19.87
N VAL A 160 -2.51 22.10 18.64
CA VAL A 160 -1.54 22.48 17.60
C VAL A 160 -1.68 23.98 17.27
N ASP A 161 -2.92 24.46 17.22
CA ASP A 161 -3.26 25.88 17.10
C ASP A 161 -4.60 26.16 17.80
N GLU A 162 -5.01 27.42 17.85
CA GLU A 162 -6.37 27.79 18.21
C GLU A 162 -7.38 27.18 17.23
N PRO A 163 -8.56 26.74 17.69
CA PRO A 163 -9.55 26.09 16.83
C PRO A 163 -9.86 26.88 15.56
N TYR A 164 -9.77 26.20 14.43
CA TYR A 164 -10.02 26.78 13.12
C TYR A 164 -11.51 27.03 12.91
N LYS A 165 -11.80 27.99 12.03
CA LYS A 165 -13.18 28.23 11.59
C LYS A 165 -13.50 27.25 10.49
N VAL A 166 -14.68 26.65 10.61
CA VAL A 166 -15.21 25.74 9.62
C VAL A 166 -16.01 26.53 8.58
N ASP A 167 -15.77 26.27 7.30
CA ASP A 167 -16.59 26.81 6.22
C ASP A 167 -18.02 26.23 6.33
N PRO A 168 -19.07 27.07 6.38
CA PRO A 168 -20.43 26.61 6.59
C PRO A 168 -21.02 25.85 5.39
N THR A 169 -20.39 25.92 4.23
CA THR A 169 -20.80 25.24 2.99
C THR A 169 -20.20 23.85 2.92
N THR A 170 -18.89 23.72 3.21
CA THR A 170 -18.18 22.44 3.06
C THR A 170 -18.13 21.65 4.36
N GLY A 171 -18.18 22.32 5.52
CA GLY A 171 -18.00 21.66 6.81
C GLY A 171 -16.54 21.42 7.20
N TYR A 172 -15.56 22.00 6.47
CA TYR A 172 -14.13 21.82 6.70
C TYR A 172 -13.39 23.12 7.02
N PRO A 173 -12.20 23.06 7.65
CA PRO A 173 -11.29 24.21 7.67
C PRO A 173 -10.91 24.65 6.24
N THR A 174 -10.56 25.93 6.06
CA THR A 174 -10.18 26.42 4.72
C THR A 174 -8.80 25.90 4.32
N PRO A 175 -8.48 25.82 3.01
CA PRO A 175 -7.15 25.45 2.56
C PRO A 175 -6.04 26.33 3.14
N GLU A 176 -6.29 27.63 3.35
CA GLU A 176 -5.34 28.55 3.98
C GLU A 176 -5.09 28.22 5.46
N ASP A 177 -6.12 27.81 6.19
CA ASP A 177 -5.97 27.35 7.57
C ASP A 177 -5.21 26.03 7.63
N CYS A 178 -5.55 25.07 6.74
CA CYS A 178 -4.85 23.80 6.64
C CYS A 178 -3.36 23.95 6.28
N ALA A 179 -3.00 24.93 5.46
CA ALA A 179 -1.62 25.17 5.03
C ALA A 179 -0.71 25.83 6.10
N LYS A 180 -1.21 26.13 7.32
CA LYS A 180 -0.43 26.79 8.37
C LYS A 180 0.65 25.92 9.02
N HIS A 181 0.42 24.61 9.09
CA HIS A 181 1.33 23.62 9.69
C HIS A 181 1.60 22.50 8.69
N ALA A 182 2.61 21.66 8.96
CA ALA A 182 2.80 20.46 8.15
C ALA A 182 1.59 19.52 8.40
N TRP A 183 1.15 18.81 7.36
CA TRP A 183 -0.04 17.96 7.46
C TRP A 183 0.05 16.96 8.63
N ALA A 184 1.23 16.36 8.84
CA ALA A 184 1.47 15.39 9.89
C ALA A 184 1.36 15.96 11.31
N ASP A 185 1.56 17.28 11.49
CA ASP A 185 1.40 17.93 12.81
C ASP A 185 -0.04 17.82 13.31
N TYR A 186 -1.02 17.77 12.40
CA TYR A 186 -2.43 17.64 12.74
C TYR A 186 -2.80 16.28 13.34
N GLN A 187 -1.93 15.26 13.24
CA GLN A 187 -2.10 14.00 13.99
C GLN A 187 -2.10 14.23 15.51
N PHE A 188 -1.40 15.27 15.97
CA PHE A 188 -1.36 15.67 17.37
C PHE A 188 -2.56 16.51 17.80
N ALA A 189 -3.54 16.81 16.94
CA ALA A 189 -4.75 17.51 17.37
C ALA A 189 -5.64 16.59 18.24
N GLU A 190 -6.21 17.15 19.31
CA GLU A 190 -7.09 16.44 20.26
C GLU A 190 -8.29 15.84 19.55
N ALA A 191 -8.90 16.59 18.62
CA ALA A 191 -10.05 16.14 17.83
C ALA A 191 -9.72 14.94 16.92
N SER A 192 -8.55 14.97 16.26
CA SER A 192 -8.10 13.87 15.41
C SER A 192 -7.82 12.61 16.23
N SER A 193 -7.05 12.75 17.31
CA SER A 193 -6.72 11.66 18.25
C SER A 193 -7.98 11.02 18.86
N ALA A 194 -8.96 11.81 19.29
CA ALA A 194 -10.25 11.31 19.78
C ALA A 194 -11.05 10.57 18.70
N ALA A 195 -11.01 11.05 17.45
CA ALA A 195 -11.71 10.42 16.34
C ALA A 195 -11.12 9.05 15.96
N TYR A 196 -9.79 8.92 15.92
CA TYR A 196 -9.13 7.61 15.79
C TYR A 196 -9.57 6.66 16.92
N GLN A 197 -9.52 7.11 18.17
CA GLN A 197 -9.91 6.26 19.30
C GLN A 197 -11.37 5.82 19.24
N ASN A 198 -12.29 6.70 18.83
CA ASN A 198 -13.70 6.39 18.68
C ASN A 198 -13.97 5.41 17.54
N LEU A 199 -13.23 5.53 16.43
CA LEU A 199 -13.23 4.53 15.37
C LEU A 199 -12.84 3.16 15.94
N TYR A 200 -11.69 3.07 16.61
CA TYR A 200 -11.15 1.82 17.16
C TYR A 200 -12.02 1.20 18.27
N ASN A 201 -12.58 2.03 19.16
CA ASN A 201 -13.45 1.59 20.26
C ASN A 201 -14.84 1.14 19.79
N ASN A 202 -15.12 1.22 18.49
CA ASN A 202 -16.44 0.97 17.94
C ASN A 202 -17.52 1.89 18.51
N SER A 203 -17.16 3.12 18.89
CA SER A 203 -18.11 4.13 19.33
C SER A 203 -19.20 4.28 18.27
N ASN A 204 -20.47 4.21 18.64
CA ASN A 204 -21.61 4.34 17.71
C ASN A 204 -21.57 3.37 16.49
N GLY A 205 -20.87 2.24 16.62
CA GLY A 205 -20.73 1.24 15.56
C GLY A 205 -19.70 1.57 14.48
N LEU A 206 -18.75 2.48 14.73
CA LEU A 206 -17.77 2.94 13.73
C LEU A 206 -16.81 1.83 13.26
N LEU A 207 -16.21 1.05 14.16
CA LEU A 207 -15.40 -0.12 13.78
C LEU A 207 -16.24 -1.16 13.02
N THR A 208 -17.51 -1.35 13.39
CA THR A 208 -18.42 -2.23 12.64
C THR A 208 -18.64 -1.69 11.22
N SER A 209 -18.80 -0.39 11.05
CA SER A 209 -18.91 0.25 9.74
C SER A 209 -17.61 0.09 8.93
N TRP A 210 -16.44 0.26 9.54
CA TRP A 210 -15.16 0.02 8.89
C TRP A 210 -14.98 -1.44 8.46
N ALA A 211 -15.41 -2.38 9.31
CA ALA A 211 -15.45 -3.79 8.98
C ALA A 211 -16.37 -4.05 7.79
N ASN A 212 -17.58 -3.47 7.77
CA ASN A 212 -18.52 -3.63 6.66
C ASN A 212 -17.98 -3.06 5.34
N PHE A 213 -17.24 -1.95 5.38
CA PHE A 213 -16.51 -1.44 4.21
C PHE A 213 -15.57 -2.51 3.66
N TRP A 214 -14.72 -3.10 4.50
CA TRP A 214 -13.83 -4.18 4.07
C TRP A 214 -14.56 -5.45 3.65
N GLY A 215 -15.68 -5.78 4.30
CA GLY A 215 -16.54 -6.89 3.91
C GLY A 215 -17.12 -6.69 2.51
N LYS A 216 -17.55 -5.47 2.17
CA LYS A 216 -18.02 -5.12 0.82
C LYS A 216 -16.89 -5.16 -0.21
N VAL A 217 -15.71 -4.62 0.11
CA VAL A 217 -14.53 -4.71 -0.77
C VAL A 217 -14.19 -6.18 -1.04
N ALA A 218 -14.11 -7.02 0.00
CA ALA A 218 -13.86 -8.44 -0.14
C ALA A 218 -14.95 -9.14 -0.98
N GLN A 219 -16.23 -8.81 -0.76
CA GLN A 219 -17.34 -9.34 -1.55
C GLN A 219 -17.20 -9.03 -3.05
N VAL A 220 -16.76 -7.83 -3.40
CA VAL A 220 -16.60 -7.41 -4.81
C VAL A 220 -15.41 -8.11 -5.44
N PHE A 221 -14.29 -8.20 -4.72
CA PHE A 221 -13.00 -8.58 -5.32
C PHE A 221 -12.53 -10.02 -5.03
N ALA A 222 -13.30 -10.84 -4.29
CA ALA A 222 -12.90 -12.19 -3.87
C ALA A 222 -12.49 -13.12 -5.04
N ASP A 223 -13.13 -12.97 -6.20
CA ASP A 223 -12.86 -13.80 -7.38
C ASP A 223 -11.82 -13.19 -8.35
N ASN A 224 -11.32 -11.98 -8.07
CA ASN A 224 -10.39 -11.28 -8.94
C ASN A 224 -8.94 -11.75 -8.71
N GLU A 225 -8.36 -12.41 -9.73
CA GLU A 225 -7.03 -13.04 -9.63
C GLU A 225 -5.84 -12.07 -9.66
N TYR A 226 -6.10 -10.78 -9.88
CA TYR A 226 -5.07 -9.72 -9.90
C TYR A 226 -4.94 -9.00 -8.56
N ILE A 227 -5.71 -9.38 -7.54
CA ILE A 227 -5.62 -8.79 -6.20
C ILE A 227 -4.46 -9.41 -5.42
N LEU A 228 -3.58 -8.56 -4.86
CA LEU A 228 -2.55 -8.98 -3.91
C LEU A 228 -3.15 -9.21 -2.52
N GLY A 229 -4.07 -8.35 -2.13
CA GLY A 229 -4.69 -8.37 -0.82
C GLY A 229 -5.35 -7.05 -0.46
N TYR A 230 -5.69 -6.95 0.83
CA TYR A 230 -6.44 -5.86 1.45
C TYR A 230 -5.60 -5.23 2.55
N GLU A 231 -5.11 -4.02 2.34
CA GLU A 231 -4.35 -3.25 3.32
C GLU A 231 -5.26 -2.41 4.17
N LEU A 232 -5.42 -2.86 5.42
CA LEU A 232 -6.55 -2.51 6.29
C LEU A 232 -6.71 -1.00 6.51
N ILE A 233 -5.60 -0.27 6.61
CA ILE A 233 -5.52 1.18 6.76
C ILE A 233 -4.07 1.64 6.53
N ASN A 234 -3.90 2.69 5.74
CA ASN A 234 -2.63 3.41 5.58
C ASN A 234 -2.26 4.14 6.89
N GLU A 235 -1.01 4.03 7.33
CA GLU A 235 -0.41 4.83 8.41
C GLU A 235 -1.34 5.07 9.62
N PRO A 236 -1.79 4.01 10.31
CA PRO A 236 -2.70 4.16 11.44
C PRO A 236 -2.08 5.03 12.54
N TRP A 237 -2.87 5.95 13.10
CA TRP A 237 -2.47 6.70 14.28
C TRP A 237 -2.76 5.91 15.57
N ALA A 238 -2.08 6.28 16.66
CA ALA A 238 -2.15 5.58 17.93
C ALA A 238 -3.55 5.52 18.58
N GLY A 239 -4.41 6.50 18.31
CA GLY A 239 -5.65 6.75 19.05
C GLY A 239 -5.58 8.01 19.91
N ASP A 240 -6.27 8.02 21.05
CA ASP A 240 -6.39 9.20 21.91
C ASP A 240 -5.17 9.34 22.82
N ILE A 241 -4.13 10.03 22.33
CA ILE A 241 -2.89 10.25 23.06
C ILE A 241 -3.05 11.22 24.26
N TYR A 242 -4.19 11.93 24.36
CA TYR A 242 -4.46 12.86 25.46
C TYR A 242 -5.05 12.14 26.67
N ASP A 243 -5.98 11.21 26.44
CA ASP A 243 -6.52 10.34 27.50
C ASP A 243 -5.59 9.16 27.80
N HIS A 244 -4.87 8.68 26.78
CA HIS A 244 -4.00 7.50 26.86
C HIS A 244 -2.58 7.79 26.31
N PRO A 245 -1.76 8.61 26.98
CA PRO A 245 -0.43 9.02 26.48
C PRO A 245 0.56 7.86 26.31
N LYS A 246 0.30 6.70 26.90
CA LYS A 246 1.11 5.49 26.70
C LYS A 246 1.01 4.92 25.29
N LEU A 247 -0.01 5.27 24.52
CA LEU A 247 -0.15 4.80 23.13
C LEU A 247 1.01 5.27 22.22
N LEU A 248 1.73 6.33 22.62
CA LEU A 248 2.95 6.78 21.94
C LEU A 248 4.20 5.94 22.26
N ILE A 249 4.12 5.03 23.23
CA ILE A 249 5.22 4.09 23.52
C ILE A 249 5.21 3.03 22.42
N PRO A 250 6.36 2.76 21.78
CA PRO A 250 6.42 1.79 20.69
C PRO A 250 5.80 0.43 21.04
N GLY A 251 4.99 -0.10 20.12
CA GLY A 251 4.25 -1.36 20.24
C GLY A 251 2.98 -1.32 21.10
N VAL A 252 2.71 -0.25 21.86
CA VAL A 252 1.52 -0.20 22.73
C VAL A 252 0.24 -0.01 21.92
N ALA A 253 0.20 0.95 20.99
CA ALA A 253 -0.97 1.17 20.14
C ALA A 253 -1.28 -0.05 19.25
N ASP A 254 -0.25 -0.66 18.67
CA ASP A 254 -0.37 -1.91 17.91
C ASP A 254 -1.08 -3.01 18.69
N GLU A 255 -0.65 -3.25 19.94
CA GLU A 255 -1.18 -4.33 20.78
C GLU A 255 -2.57 -4.00 21.34
N ASP A 256 -2.73 -2.80 21.90
CA ASP A 256 -3.91 -2.44 22.69
C ASP A 256 -5.07 -1.94 21.83
N VAL A 257 -4.79 -1.40 20.63
CA VAL A 257 -5.77 -0.68 19.81
C VAL A 257 -5.91 -1.29 18.41
N LEU A 258 -4.81 -1.43 17.67
CA LEU A 258 -4.87 -1.88 16.28
C LEU A 258 -5.15 -3.38 16.16
N ALA A 259 -4.49 -4.24 16.96
CA ALA A 259 -4.69 -5.68 16.89
C ALA A 259 -6.15 -6.11 17.13
N PRO A 260 -6.86 -5.59 18.15
CA PRO A 260 -8.29 -5.87 18.33
C PRO A 260 -9.16 -5.37 17.17
N ALA A 261 -8.87 -4.18 16.63
CA ALA A 261 -9.60 -3.64 15.47
C ALA A 261 -9.42 -4.53 14.24
N TYR A 262 -8.17 -4.89 13.92
CA TYR A 262 -7.84 -5.73 12.75
C TYR A 262 -8.41 -7.14 12.85
N GLU A 263 -8.60 -7.69 14.04
CA GLU A 263 -9.32 -8.96 14.21
C GLU A 263 -10.78 -8.85 13.75
N VAL A 264 -11.45 -7.73 14.06
CA VAL A 264 -12.83 -7.47 13.61
C VAL A 264 -12.87 -7.34 12.09
N LEU A 265 -11.94 -6.59 11.50
CA LEU A 265 -11.88 -6.41 10.04
C LEU A 265 -11.59 -7.73 9.32
N ASN A 266 -10.58 -8.50 9.76
CA ASN A 266 -10.27 -9.80 9.17
C ASN A 266 -11.48 -10.73 9.25
N LYS A 267 -12.16 -10.81 10.41
CA LYS A 267 -13.36 -11.65 10.54
C LYS A 267 -14.45 -11.27 9.54
N GLU A 268 -14.62 -9.98 9.24
CA GLU A 268 -15.60 -9.52 8.26
C GLU A 268 -15.18 -9.87 6.83
N ILE A 269 -13.92 -9.61 6.46
CA ILE A 269 -13.33 -9.99 5.17
C ILE A 269 -13.51 -11.49 4.91
N ARG A 270 -13.19 -12.33 5.90
CA ARG A 270 -13.24 -13.80 5.78
C ARG A 270 -14.65 -14.38 5.63
N LYS A 271 -15.72 -13.58 5.81
CA LYS A 271 -17.06 -14.02 5.40
C LYS A 271 -17.21 -14.15 3.88
N TYR A 272 -16.41 -13.41 3.13
CA TYR A 272 -16.53 -13.27 1.68
C TYR A 272 -15.30 -13.77 0.93
N ASP A 273 -14.11 -13.67 1.52
CA ASP A 273 -12.85 -14.05 0.88
C ASP A 273 -11.91 -14.81 1.83
N GLU A 274 -11.67 -16.09 1.56
CA GLU A 274 -10.72 -16.94 2.32
C GLU A 274 -9.33 -17.05 1.68
N CYS A 275 -9.14 -16.35 0.56
CA CYS A 275 -8.06 -16.54 -0.41
C CYS A 275 -7.05 -15.40 -0.36
N HIS A 276 -7.46 -14.15 -0.59
CA HIS A 276 -6.54 -13.02 -0.65
C HIS A 276 -5.95 -12.68 0.72
N SER A 277 -4.73 -12.14 0.72
CA SER A 277 -4.03 -11.82 1.97
C SER A 277 -4.55 -10.54 2.61
N VAL A 278 -4.52 -10.49 3.94
CA VAL A 278 -4.72 -9.24 4.70
C VAL A 278 -3.37 -8.60 4.96
N TYR A 279 -3.24 -7.35 4.55
CA TYR A 279 -2.09 -6.49 4.77
C TYR A 279 -2.41 -5.59 5.96
N PHE A 280 -1.51 -5.53 6.95
CA PHE A 280 -1.75 -4.80 8.18
C PHE A 280 -0.51 -4.01 8.56
N GLU A 281 -0.72 -2.73 8.86
CA GLU A 281 0.33 -1.79 9.23
C GLU A 281 0.40 -1.61 10.75
N SER A 282 1.61 -1.29 11.22
CA SER A 282 1.85 -0.76 12.57
C SER A 282 1.73 0.76 12.56
N VAL A 283 1.68 1.39 13.73
CA VAL A 283 1.96 2.84 13.81
C VAL A 283 3.33 3.16 13.19
N THR A 284 3.45 4.29 12.50
CA THR A 284 4.63 4.57 11.65
C THR A 284 5.94 4.78 12.40
N TRP A 285 5.94 4.92 13.74
CA TRP A 285 7.15 5.12 14.54
C TRP A 285 7.67 3.85 15.24
N ASP A 286 7.04 2.68 15.03
CA ASP A 286 7.47 1.40 15.57
C ASP A 286 8.69 0.84 14.81
N GLU A 287 9.81 1.52 14.95
CA GLU A 287 11.04 1.19 14.22
C GLU A 287 11.60 -0.18 14.64
N LEU A 288 11.79 -0.39 15.95
CA LEU A 288 12.55 -1.55 16.45
C LEU A 288 11.76 -2.87 16.48
N THR A 289 10.44 -2.81 16.67
CA THR A 289 9.56 -3.98 16.62
C THR A 289 8.12 -3.50 16.62
N VAL A 290 7.26 -4.19 15.87
CA VAL A 290 5.81 -3.95 15.90
C VAL A 290 5.16 -4.64 17.11
N GLY A 291 4.13 -4.03 17.69
CA GLY A 291 3.51 -4.51 18.93
C GLY A 291 2.63 -5.76 18.79
N PHE A 292 2.21 -6.10 17.58
CA PHE A 292 1.33 -7.24 17.28
C PHE A 292 1.86 -8.55 17.88
N LYS A 293 1.03 -9.35 18.55
CA LYS A 293 1.43 -10.67 19.07
C LYS A 293 1.17 -11.83 18.10
N GLN A 294 0.29 -11.60 17.14
CA GLN A 294 -0.10 -12.51 16.07
C GLN A 294 -0.68 -11.68 14.92
N PRO A 295 -0.71 -12.19 13.68
CA PRO A 295 -1.38 -11.50 12.59
C PRO A 295 -2.90 -11.48 12.79
N PRO A 296 -3.65 -10.61 12.05
CA PRO A 296 -5.11 -10.61 12.06
C PRO A 296 -5.69 -12.00 11.73
N GLY A 297 -6.65 -12.47 12.54
CA GLY A 297 -7.18 -13.85 12.48
C GLY A 297 -6.33 -14.88 13.22
N GLY A 298 -5.18 -14.48 13.78
CA GLY A 298 -4.23 -15.34 14.45
C GLY A 298 -3.42 -16.23 13.52
N PHE A 299 -2.61 -17.13 14.09
CA PHE A 299 -1.69 -17.97 13.30
C PHE A 299 -2.35 -18.91 12.28
N ALA A 300 -3.66 -19.14 12.38
CA ALA A 300 -4.43 -19.87 11.37
C ALA A 300 -4.59 -19.09 10.04
N TYR A 301 -4.31 -17.80 10.05
CA TYR A 301 -4.33 -16.91 8.89
C TYR A 301 -2.95 -16.39 8.52
N ALA A 302 -1.89 -16.77 9.24
CA ALA A 302 -0.52 -16.28 8.97
C ALA A 302 -0.03 -16.59 7.54
N ASN A 303 -0.55 -17.64 6.90
CA ASN A 303 -0.28 -17.98 5.49
C ASN A 303 -0.99 -17.07 4.47
N ARG A 304 -1.71 -16.06 4.93
CA ARG A 304 -2.46 -15.05 4.16
C ARG A 304 -2.50 -13.72 4.93
N SER A 305 -1.41 -13.45 5.62
CA SER A 305 -1.18 -12.20 6.34
C SER A 305 0.15 -11.63 5.89
N VAL A 306 0.18 -10.32 5.67
CA VAL A 306 1.37 -9.60 5.26
C VAL A 306 1.52 -8.37 6.16
N LEU A 307 2.65 -8.25 6.86
CA LEU A 307 2.97 -7.03 7.58
C LEU A 307 3.40 -5.99 6.54
N SER A 308 2.54 -5.00 6.30
CA SER A 308 2.92 -3.84 5.52
C SER A 308 3.56 -2.78 6.41
N TYR A 309 4.52 -2.05 5.87
CA TYR A 309 5.24 -1.01 6.58
C TYR A 309 5.81 0.00 5.60
N HIS A 310 6.08 1.21 6.09
CA HIS A 310 6.67 2.29 5.32
C HIS A 310 8.13 2.54 5.73
N PHE A 311 8.86 3.24 4.88
CA PHE A 311 10.18 3.76 5.21
C PHE A 311 10.32 5.23 4.82
N TYR A 312 10.46 6.08 5.83
CA TYR A 312 10.69 7.51 5.71
C TYR A 312 11.72 7.98 6.74
N THR A 313 12.55 8.96 6.38
CA THR A 313 13.52 9.54 7.32
C THR A 313 13.26 11.04 7.48
N PRO A 314 12.66 11.50 8.59
CA PRO A 314 12.05 10.75 9.72
C PRO A 314 10.70 10.06 9.35
N PRO A 315 10.15 9.15 10.20
CA PRO A 315 10.56 8.80 11.56
C PRO A 315 11.58 7.65 11.69
N GLN A 316 11.83 6.87 10.63
CA GLN A 316 12.83 5.80 10.66
C GLN A 316 14.25 6.36 10.69
N ILE A 317 15.16 5.59 11.26
CA ILE A 317 16.57 5.98 11.43
C ILE A 317 17.36 5.64 10.16
N SER A 318 17.20 4.41 9.66
CA SER A 318 17.85 3.94 8.45
C SER A 318 17.24 2.65 7.93
N ALA A 319 17.24 2.48 6.60
CA ALA A 319 16.57 1.36 5.94
C ALA A 319 17.15 0.00 6.37
N ASP A 320 18.45 -0.10 6.62
CA ASP A 320 19.10 -1.33 7.09
C ASP A 320 18.60 -1.77 8.48
N ILE A 321 18.39 -0.82 9.40
CA ILE A 321 17.83 -1.12 10.72
C ILE A 321 16.37 -1.52 10.56
N THR A 322 15.57 -0.71 9.86
CA THR A 322 14.15 -1.01 9.64
C THR A 322 13.98 -2.40 9.04
N PHE A 323 14.68 -2.73 7.95
CA PHE A 323 14.53 -4.02 7.28
C PHE A 323 15.02 -5.19 8.13
N ALA A 324 16.12 -5.03 8.88
CA ALA A 324 16.59 -6.07 9.79
C ALA A 324 15.59 -6.36 10.92
N GLU A 325 14.97 -5.34 11.49
CA GLU A 325 13.95 -5.50 12.54
C GLU A 325 12.64 -6.05 11.97
N ARG A 326 12.21 -5.59 10.78
CA ARG A 326 11.06 -6.17 10.09
C ARG A 326 11.23 -7.67 9.83
N GLN A 327 12.41 -8.14 9.39
CA GLN A 327 12.65 -9.58 9.24
C GLN A 327 12.38 -10.37 10.52
N LYS A 328 12.80 -9.86 11.69
CA LYS A 328 12.51 -10.50 12.98
C LYS A 328 11.01 -10.51 13.29
N ASP A 329 10.31 -9.43 12.96
CA ASP A 329 8.85 -9.36 13.10
C ASP A 329 8.15 -10.39 12.19
N LEU A 330 8.62 -10.58 10.95
CA LEU A 330 8.08 -11.58 10.01
C LEU A 330 8.25 -13.01 10.53
N GLU A 331 9.44 -13.33 11.05
CA GLU A 331 9.72 -14.64 11.69
C GLU A 331 8.79 -14.88 12.88
N ARG A 332 8.63 -13.87 13.74
CA ARG A 332 7.81 -13.92 14.96
C ARG A 332 6.32 -14.06 14.65
N LEU A 333 5.82 -13.32 13.67
CA LEU A 333 4.41 -13.31 13.27
C LEU A 333 4.07 -14.40 12.26
N LYS A 334 5.07 -15.06 11.68
CA LYS A 334 4.96 -16.12 10.65
C LYS A 334 4.23 -15.65 9.38
N CYS A 335 4.33 -14.36 9.08
CA CYS A 335 3.72 -13.70 7.92
C CYS A 335 4.81 -13.29 6.91
N ALA A 336 4.41 -12.72 5.78
CA ALA A 336 5.32 -12.05 4.86
C ALA A 336 5.40 -10.55 5.17
N GLY A 337 6.36 -9.84 4.56
CA GLY A 337 6.50 -8.39 4.66
C GLY A 337 6.33 -7.71 3.31
N PHE A 338 5.87 -6.46 3.32
CA PHE A 338 5.74 -5.64 2.12
C PHE A 338 6.04 -4.17 2.45
N LEU A 339 7.04 -3.57 1.79
CA LEU A 339 7.32 -2.14 1.89
C LEU A 339 6.33 -1.38 1.00
N THR A 340 5.18 -1.00 1.55
CA THR A 340 4.05 -0.48 0.77
C THR A 340 4.24 0.98 0.35
N GLU A 341 5.16 1.68 1.00
CA GLU A 341 5.49 3.04 0.63
C GLU A 341 6.87 3.49 1.16
N PHE A 342 7.61 4.19 0.29
CA PHE A 342 8.85 4.87 0.59
C PHE A 342 9.11 5.94 -0.49
N GLU A 343 9.93 6.94 -0.14
CA GLU A 343 10.35 7.99 -1.06
C GLU A 343 11.64 7.63 -1.81
N ILE A 344 11.68 7.95 -3.11
CA ILE A 344 12.92 8.02 -3.88
C ILE A 344 13.35 9.49 -3.98
N GLY A 345 14.25 9.91 -3.09
CA GLY A 345 14.94 11.19 -3.20
C GLY A 345 16.28 11.02 -3.93
N LEU A 346 16.66 11.95 -4.81
CA LEU A 346 18.06 12.04 -5.27
C LEU A 346 18.92 12.54 -4.09
N PRO A 347 19.98 11.81 -3.65
CA PRO A 347 20.70 10.73 -4.33
C PRO A 347 20.45 9.31 -3.76
N ASP A 348 19.42 9.12 -2.93
CA ASP A 348 19.22 7.92 -2.12
C ASP A 348 18.51 6.79 -2.88
N TYR A 349 19.26 6.17 -3.79
CA TYR A 349 18.93 4.85 -4.35
C TYR A 349 19.23 3.70 -3.37
N LYS A 350 19.78 4.04 -2.20
CA LYS A 350 20.16 3.06 -1.17
C LYS A 350 18.95 2.26 -0.71
N THR A 351 17.78 2.88 -0.57
CA THR A 351 16.56 2.18 -0.15
C THR A 351 16.18 1.06 -1.11
N MET A 352 16.26 1.28 -2.44
CA MET A 352 16.00 0.22 -3.42
C MET A 352 17.03 -0.91 -3.34
N ALA A 353 18.32 -0.56 -3.25
CA ALA A 353 19.40 -1.55 -3.14
C ALA A 353 19.33 -2.36 -1.84
N ASP A 354 19.03 -1.71 -0.71
CA ASP A 354 18.81 -2.36 0.58
C ASP A 354 17.56 -3.26 0.48
N THR A 355 16.47 -2.80 -0.14
CA THR A 355 15.25 -3.59 -0.31
C THR A 355 15.53 -4.89 -1.08
N ASP A 356 16.32 -4.81 -2.16
CA ASP A 356 16.79 -5.98 -2.92
C ASP A 356 17.70 -6.89 -2.07
N GLU A 357 18.61 -6.35 -1.26
CA GLU A 357 19.49 -7.12 -0.35
C GLU A 357 18.68 -7.93 0.67
N TYR A 358 17.61 -7.34 1.22
CA TYR A 358 16.70 -8.01 2.14
C TYR A 358 15.59 -8.82 1.44
N LEU A 359 15.61 -8.85 0.10
CA LEU A 359 14.63 -9.50 -0.77
C LEU A 359 13.20 -9.04 -0.45
N GLN A 360 13.03 -7.79 -0.07
CA GLN A 360 11.74 -7.19 0.23
C GLN A 360 11.02 -6.82 -1.08
N VAL A 361 9.69 -6.83 -1.02
CA VAL A 361 8.84 -6.34 -2.11
C VAL A 361 8.45 -4.91 -1.80
N TYR A 362 8.31 -4.06 -2.82
CA TYR A 362 8.17 -2.63 -2.60
C TYR A 362 7.21 -1.93 -3.56
N ILE A 363 6.60 -0.87 -3.07
CA ILE A 363 5.84 0.08 -3.86
C ILE A 363 6.37 1.49 -3.59
N ILE A 364 6.70 2.19 -4.68
CA ILE A 364 7.28 3.54 -4.64
C ILE A 364 6.17 4.58 -4.56
N VAL A 365 6.38 5.62 -3.76
CA VAL A 365 5.62 6.86 -3.91
C VAL A 365 6.27 7.72 -4.99
N LEU A 366 5.57 7.88 -6.11
CA LEU A 366 5.97 8.85 -7.12
C LEU A 366 5.48 10.23 -6.68
N MET A 367 6.40 11.14 -6.35
CA MET A 367 6.04 12.54 -6.14
C MET A 367 5.51 13.14 -7.44
N LYS A 368 4.18 13.17 -7.58
CA LYS A 368 3.45 13.64 -8.77
C LYS A 368 3.65 15.13 -9.09
N ASN A 369 4.43 15.89 -8.32
CA ASN A 369 4.65 17.33 -8.55
C ASN A 369 5.92 17.69 -9.35
N ASN A 370 6.73 16.73 -9.83
CA ASN A 370 7.96 17.05 -10.58
C ASN A 370 8.15 16.22 -11.85
N THR A 371 7.72 16.77 -13.00
CA THR A 371 7.73 16.12 -14.33
C THR A 371 9.13 15.76 -14.86
N CYS A 372 10.18 16.50 -14.45
CA CYS A 372 11.57 16.19 -14.79
C CYS A 372 12.11 14.99 -13.98
N LEU A 373 11.74 14.88 -12.71
CA LEU A 373 12.18 13.81 -11.83
C LEU A 373 11.52 12.48 -12.23
N ASN A 374 10.24 12.50 -12.59
CA ASN A 374 9.52 11.28 -13.00
C ASN A 374 10.11 10.62 -14.24
N ARG A 375 10.60 11.38 -15.23
CA ARG A 375 11.30 10.82 -16.40
C ARG A 375 12.69 10.30 -16.07
N LEU A 376 13.41 10.94 -15.13
CA LEU A 376 14.73 10.47 -14.69
C LEU A 376 14.64 9.20 -13.84
N VAL A 377 13.65 9.14 -12.92
CA VAL A 377 13.33 7.96 -12.10
C VAL A 377 12.93 6.80 -13.01
N LEU A 378 12.09 7.03 -14.02
CA LEU A 378 11.75 6.03 -15.04
C LEU A 378 12.99 5.53 -15.81
N LEU A 379 13.83 6.43 -16.31
CA LEU A 379 15.04 6.06 -17.07
C LEU A 379 16.06 5.29 -16.21
N LEU A 380 16.06 5.48 -14.89
CA LEU A 380 17.01 4.86 -13.98
C LEU A 380 16.49 3.56 -13.35
N ILE A 381 15.18 3.36 -13.22
CA ILE A 381 14.57 2.04 -13.00
C ILE A 381 15.04 1.07 -14.09
N ILE A 382 15.08 1.51 -15.35
CA ILE A 382 15.64 0.72 -16.48
C ILE A 382 17.13 0.39 -16.25
N THR A 383 17.89 1.29 -15.61
CA THR A 383 19.34 1.11 -15.40
C THR A 383 19.63 0.07 -14.30
N VAL A 384 18.82 0.06 -13.23
CA VAL A 384 18.94 -0.90 -12.11
C VAL A 384 18.36 -2.27 -12.47
N VAL A 385 17.20 -2.32 -13.15
CA VAL A 385 16.53 -3.57 -13.55
C VAL A 385 17.29 -4.30 -14.66
N VAL A 386 17.99 -3.58 -15.55
CA VAL A 386 18.64 -4.17 -16.74
C VAL A 386 20.17 -4.26 -16.60
N GLY A 387 20.77 -3.71 -15.54
CA GLY A 387 22.21 -3.84 -15.26
C GLY A 387 23.15 -3.16 -16.26
N VAL A 388 22.68 -2.08 -16.93
CA VAL A 388 23.47 -1.36 -17.94
C VAL A 388 23.86 0.01 -17.40
N GLY A 389 25.17 0.30 -17.28
CA GLY A 389 25.64 1.62 -16.83
C GLY A 389 25.43 2.71 -17.89
N ILE A 390 24.84 3.84 -17.50
CA ILE A 390 24.68 5.04 -18.34
C ILE A 390 25.49 6.19 -17.72
N GLN A 391 26.28 6.88 -18.55
CA GLN A 391 26.89 8.18 -18.20
C GLN A 391 25.93 9.31 -18.61
N THR A 392 25.33 10.00 -17.66
CA THR A 392 24.43 11.14 -17.92
C THR A 392 25.22 12.43 -18.19
N VAL A 393 24.87 13.14 -19.28
CA VAL A 393 25.22 14.54 -19.50
C VAL A 393 23.94 15.36 -19.33
N CYS A 394 23.92 16.29 -18.38
CA CYS A 394 22.81 17.23 -18.19
C CYS A 394 22.85 18.33 -19.25
N SER A 395 21.74 18.52 -19.97
CA SER A 395 21.43 19.73 -20.75
C SER A 395 20.33 20.51 -20.01
N GLN A 396 20.46 21.84 -19.95
CA GLN A 396 19.53 22.75 -19.25
C GLN A 396 18.17 22.92 -19.95
N ASP A 397 18.04 22.46 -21.18
CA ASP A 397 16.79 22.47 -21.93
C ASP A 397 16.35 21.02 -22.15
N CYS A 398 15.09 20.71 -21.88
CA CYS A 398 14.43 19.38 -21.84
C CYS A 398 14.47 18.57 -23.17
N GLU A 399 15.60 18.50 -23.86
CA GLU A 399 15.91 17.56 -24.94
C GLU A 399 17.20 16.82 -24.57
N LEU A 400 17.07 15.55 -24.14
CA LEU A 400 18.22 14.66 -24.00
C LEU A 400 18.31 13.78 -25.25
N THR A 401 19.39 13.93 -26.03
CA THR A 401 19.74 13.03 -27.12
C THR A 401 20.65 11.92 -26.60
N LEU A 402 20.26 10.66 -26.77
CA LEU A 402 21.02 9.47 -26.32
C LEU A 402 22.31 9.25 -27.13
N TYR A 403 23.42 8.99 -26.44
CA TYR A 403 24.58 8.30 -27.01
C TYR A 403 24.78 6.97 -26.24
N LEU A 404 24.48 5.84 -26.90
CA LEU A 404 24.79 4.51 -26.42
C LEU A 404 26.30 4.26 -26.59
N CYS A 405 27.04 4.11 -25.50
CA CYS A 405 28.40 3.59 -25.54
C CYS A 405 28.36 2.09 -25.25
N CYS A 406 28.32 1.25 -26.30
CA CYS A 406 28.60 -0.17 -26.16
C CYS A 406 30.11 -0.33 -25.88
N THR A 407 30.47 -0.85 -24.71
CA THR A 407 31.78 -1.46 -24.51
C THR A 407 31.61 -2.98 -24.55
N VAL A 408 32.42 -3.61 -25.40
CA VAL A 408 32.45 -5.05 -25.72
C VAL A 408 33.11 -5.83 -24.59
#